data_AF-A0A250KZU3-F1
#
_entry.id   AF-A0A250KZU3-F1
#
_cell.length_a   1.000
_cell.length_b   1.000
_cell.length_c   1.000
_cell.angle_alpha   90.00
_cell.angle_beta   90.00
_cell.angle_gamma   90.00
#
_symmetry.space_group_name_H-M   'P 1'
#
loop_
_entity.id
_entity.type
_entity.pdbx_description
1 polymer ?
#
loop_
_entity_poly.entity_id
_entity_poly.type
_entity_poly.pdbx_seq_one_letter_code
_entity_poly.pdbx_strand_id
1 'polypeptide(L)' 'MLLFCYEAGPCGYGLYRQLLKMGHDCQVVAPSLIPKEPGERIKTDRRDAFKLAQTLRNGDLTAVWVPDEK' A
#
# COMPACT_ATOMS: atom_id res chain seq x y z
N MET A 1 -12.63 10.49 6.81
CA MET A 1 -11.29 10.46 6.21
C MET A 1 -11.01 9.04 5.78
N LEU A 2 -10.60 8.82 4.53
CA LEU A 2 -10.31 7.47 4.01
C LEU A 2 -8.82 7.20 4.16
N LEU A 3 -8.48 5.96 4.50
CA LEU A 3 -7.11 5.46 4.55
C LEU A 3 -6.85 4.63 3.29
N PHE A 4 -5.94 5.10 2.45
CA PHE A 4 -5.49 4.41 1.25
C PHE A 4 -4.24 3.58 1.56
N CYS A 5 -4.04 2.50 0.84
CA CYS A 5 -2.79 1.76 0.84
C CYS A 5 -2.41 1.36 -0.58
N TYR A 6 -1.11 1.36 -0.88
CA TYR A 6 -0.58 0.83 -2.13
C TYR A 6 0.82 0.26 -1.96
N GLU A 7 1.19 -0.65 -2.85
CA GLU A 7 2.50 -1.29 -2.87
C GLU A 7 3.57 -0.33 -3.41
N ALA A 8 4.73 -0.27 -2.74
CA ALA A 8 5.87 0.51 -3.21
C ALA A 8 6.31 -0.02 -4.58
N GLY A 9 6.09 0.80 -5.61
CA GLY A 9 6.47 0.50 -6.99
C GLY A 9 7.60 1.41 -7.50
N PRO A 10 8.15 1.11 -8.69
CA PRO A 10 9.19 1.93 -9.31
C PRO A 10 8.73 3.35 -9.65
N CYS A 11 7.42 3.61 -9.64
CA CYS A 11 6.82 4.92 -9.92
C CYS A 11 6.95 5.95 -8.77
N GLY A 12 7.57 5.58 -7.64
CA GLY A 12 7.85 6.50 -6.54
C GLY A 12 6.63 6.87 -5.68
N TYR A 13 6.63 8.09 -5.15
CA TYR A 13 5.70 8.54 -4.08
C TYR A 13 4.71 9.63 -4.51
N GLY A 14 4.54 9.85 -5.82
CA GLY A 14 3.64 10.90 -6.33
C GLY A 14 2.18 10.71 -5.89
N LEU A 15 1.69 9.46 -5.94
CA LEU A 15 0.33 9.10 -5.55
C LEU A 15 0.08 9.35 -4.05
N TYR A 16 1.01 8.94 -3.19
CA TYR A 16 0.97 9.22 -1.75
C TYR A 16 0.79 10.71 -1.47
N ARG A 17 1.58 11.56 -2.15
CA ARG A 17 1.54 13.03 -1.97
C ARG A 17 0.24 13.62 -2.48
N GLN A 18 -0.29 13.14 -3.61
CA GLN A 18 -1.57 13.60 -4.14
C GLN A 18 -2.73 13.27 -3.20
N LEU A 19 -2.77 12.05 -2.65
CA LEU A 19 -3.78 11.63 -1.69
C LEU A 19 -3.72 12.46 -0.40
N LEU A 20 -2.52 12.70 0.14
CA LEU A 20 -2.34 13.60 1.28
C LEU A 20 -2.82 15.03 0.99
N LYS A 21 -2.49 15.58 -0.19
CA LYS A 21 -2.96 16.91 -0.61
C LYS A 21 -4.49 16.99 -0.75
N MET A 22 -5.15 15.87 -1.06
CA MET A 22 -6.61 15.77 -1.11
C MET A 22 -7.26 15.57 0.28
N GLY A 23 -6.48 15.51 1.35
CA GLY A 23 -6.98 15.29 2.72
C GLY A 23 -7.30 13.82 3.02
N HIS A 24 -6.60 12.90 2.37
CA HIS A 24 -6.71 11.47 2.62
C HIS A 24 -5.39 10.90 3.12
N ASP A 25 -5.47 10.08 4.16
CA ASP A 25 -4.29 9.35 4.63
C ASP A 25 -3.95 8.25 3.63
N CYS A 26 -2.64 8.03 3.44
CA CYS A 26 -2.14 6.99 2.57
C CYS A 26 -1.01 6.24 3.28
N GLN A 27 -0.94 4.93 3.11
CA GLN A 27 0.18 4.10 3.55
C GLN A 27 0.84 3.46 2.34
N VAL A 28 2.16 3.56 2.28
CA VAL A 28 2.96 2.86 1.27
C VAL A 28 3.48 1.59 1.91
N VAL A 29 3.38 0.44 1.24
CA VAL A 29 3.80 -0.85 1.81
C VAL A 29 4.84 -1.50 0.91
N ALA A 30 5.92 -2.03 1.48
CA ALA A 30 6.91 -2.76 0.69
C ALA A 30 6.35 -4.13 0.23
N PRO A 31 6.63 -4.56 -1.02
CA PRO A 31 6.27 -5.88 -1.55
C PRO A 31 6.64 -7.07 -0.67
N SER A 32 7.72 -6.91 0.09
CA SER A 32 8.32 -7.90 0.99
C SER A 32 7.61 -7.99 2.34
N LEU A 33 6.88 -6.94 2.73
CA LEU A 33 6.16 -6.85 4.01
C LEU A 33 4.70 -7.28 3.89
N ILE A 34 4.19 -7.46 2.67
CA ILE A 34 2.86 -8.00 2.43
C ILE A 34 2.91 -9.51 2.67
N PRO A 35 2.15 -10.05 3.63
CA PRO A 35 2.10 -11.49 3.88
C PRO A 35 1.56 -12.20 2.64
N LYS A 36 2.33 -13.16 2.13
CA LYS A 36 1.98 -13.96 0.95
C LYS A 36 1.78 -15.41 1.36
N GLU A 37 0.68 -15.99 0.92
CA GLU A 37 0.40 -17.41 1.18
C GLU A 37 1.33 -18.27 0.31
N PRO A 38 2.05 -19.25 0.89
CA PRO A 38 2.89 -20.15 0.11
C PRO A 38 2.01 -20.95 -0.87
N GLY A 39 2.32 -20.87 -2.17
CA GLY A 39 1.55 -21.52 -3.24
C GLY A 39 0.66 -20.58 -4.06
N GLU A 40 0.60 -19.30 -3.70
CA GLU A 40 -0.11 -18.29 -4.49
C GLU A 40 0.62 -17.99 -5.81
N ARG A 41 0.20 -18.67 -6.88
CA ARG A 41 0.81 -18.59 -8.22
C ARG A 41 0.15 -17.57 -9.15
N ILE A 42 -1.06 -17.11 -8.83
CA ILE A 42 -1.84 -16.22 -9.69
C ILE A 42 -2.02 -14.88 -9.00
N LYS A 43 -1.21 -13.90 -9.39
CA LYS A 43 -1.45 -12.50 -9.05
C LYS A 43 -2.54 -11.94 -9.97
N THR A 44 -3.59 -11.41 -9.38
CA THR A 44 -4.54 -10.53 -10.08
C THR A 44 -4.68 -9.27 -9.25
N ASP A 45 -4.58 -8.10 -9.89
CA ASP A 45 -4.60 -6.80 -9.22
C ASP A 45 -5.81 -6.63 -8.30
N ARG A 46 -6.96 -7.18 -8.69
CA ARG A 46 -8.19 -7.14 -7.89
C ARG A 46 -8.10 -7.91 -6.57
N ARG A 47 -7.50 -9.11 -6.58
CA ARG A 47 -7.32 -9.93 -5.37
C ARG A 47 -6.28 -9.32 -4.47
N ASP A 48 -5.18 -8.84 -5.05
CA ASP A 48 -4.10 -8.20 -4.32
C ASP A 48 -4.60 -6.93 -3.60
N ALA A 49 -5.35 -6.08 -4.31
CA ALA A 49 -5.99 -4.90 -3.72
C ALA A 49 -6.97 -5.24 -2.58
N PHE A 50 -7.75 -6.32 -2.71
CA PHE A 50 -8.65 -6.77 -1.65
C PHE A 50 -7.89 -7.27 -0.42
N LYS A 51 -6.85 -8.08 -0.63
CA LYS A 51 -5.97 -8.55 0.45
C LYS A 51 -5.29 -7.38 1.14
N LEU A 52 -4.74 -6.44 0.39
CA LEU A 52 -4.11 -5.24 0.90
C LEU A 52 -5.10 -4.42 1.76
N ALA A 53 -6.34 -4.23 1.30
CA ALA A 53 -7.36 -3.52 2.07
C ALA A 53 -7.78 -4.28 3.35
N GLN A 54 -7.80 -5.62 3.31
CA GLN A 54 -8.10 -6.46 4.47
C GLN A 54 -6.98 -6.39 5.52
N THR A 55 -5.72 -6.55 5.10
CA THR A 55 -4.54 -6.46 5.98
C THR A 55 -4.39 -5.05 6.55
N LEU A 56 -4.71 -4.01 5.77
CA LEU A 56 -4.76 -2.62 6.23
C LEU A 56 -5.79 -2.46 7.35
N ARG A 57 -7.00 -2.99 7.16
CA ARG A 57 -8.08 -2.89 8.15
C ARG A 57 -7.73 -3.60 9.46
N ASN A 58 -6.99 -4.71 9.38
CA ASN A 58 -6.56 -5.45 10.56
C ASN A 58 -5.39 -4.77 11.32
N GLY A 59 -4.73 -3.77 10.71
CA GLY A 59 -3.53 -3.15 11.28
C GLY A 59 -2.27 -4.00 11.12
N ASP A 60 -2.32 -5.03 10.26
CA ASP A 60 -1.22 -5.96 10.01
C ASP A 60 -0.23 -5.46 8.94
N LEU A 61 -0.44 -4.24 8.41
CA LEU A 61 0.46 -3.64 7.42
C LEU A 61 1.50 -2.73 8.07
N THR A 62 2.76 -2.98 7.74
CA THR A 62 3.87 -2.08 8.09
C THR A 62 4.10 -1.10 6.95
N ALA A 63 3.72 0.15 7.18
CA ALA A 63 3.99 1.23 6.23
C ALA A 63 5.50 1.52 6.15
N VAL A 64 5.99 1.78 4.93
CA VAL A 64 7.34 2.31 4.73
C VAL A 64 7.35 3.81 4.91
N TRP A 65 8.48 4.32 5.40
CA TRP A 65 8.71 5.75 5.47
C TRP A 65 8.87 6.33 4.06
N VAL A 66 8.12 7.40 3.77
CA VAL A 66 8.20 8.14 2.51
C VAL A 66 9.05 9.39 2.73
N PRO A 67 10.20 9.56 2.03
CA PRO A 67 10.99 10.77 2.13
C PRO A 67 10.24 11.97 1.54
N ASP A 68 10.37 13.12 2.19
CA ASP A 68 9.91 14.41 1.65
C ASP A 68 10.61 14.74 0.32
N GLU A 69 9.94 15.54 -0.54
CA GLU A 69 10.62 16.10 -1.72
C GLU A 69 11.62 17.15 -1.21
N LYS A 70 12.86 17.09 -1.71
CA LYS A 70 13.86 18.14 -1.49
C LYS A 70 13.47 19.42 -2.22
#